data_AF-A0AAV6XDJ7-F1
#
_entry.id   AF-A0AAV6XDJ7-F1
#
_cell.length_a   1.000
_cell.length_b   1.000
_cell.length_c   1.000
_cell.angle_alpha   90.00
_cell.angle_beta   90.00
_cell.angle_gamma   90.00
#
_symmetry.space_group_name_H-M   'P 1'
#
loop_
_entity.id
_entity.type
_entity.pdbx_description
1 polymer ?
#
loop_
_entity_poly.entity_id
_entity_poly.type
_entity_poly.pdbx_seq_one_letter_code
_entity_poly.pdbx_strand_id
1 'polypeptide(L)'
;MFLQPNNNLEVLGISLEDHTLQVATPVARDCYVHKGNEMEGSQKSRAILETNFTVSDPANRFTAVGCDALAFLRNYKGENYSTGCLAFCDRLSSVTNGYALVVEIEAFNFSSLDLKDFQKRETVSVVLNWSVGNGSSRQAQKDASTYACKADSSEAQDSKDGSGYKCVCKAGFEGNPYLVDGCKDIDKCKTLDPCIGKCTNCPGIFGARVYQDIKEMERRMIAVVFLWLKPRGGCCLSISY
;
A
#
# COMPACT_ATOMS: atom_id res chain seq x y z
N MET A 1 -9.94 14.89 3.86
CA MET A 1 -9.20 15.65 2.82
C MET A 1 -9.36 14.89 1.51
N PHE A 2 -9.68 15.56 0.40
CA PHE A 2 -9.89 14.90 -0.91
C PHE A 2 -8.76 15.33 -1.87
N LEU A 3 -8.20 14.40 -2.64
CA LEU A 3 -6.98 14.66 -3.44
C LEU A 3 -7.23 15.01 -4.91
N GLN A 4 -8.47 14.96 -5.40
CA GLN A 4 -8.77 15.24 -6.81
C GLN A 4 -9.96 16.21 -6.94
N PRO A 5 -9.87 17.24 -7.81
CA PRO A 5 -10.95 18.21 -8.03
C PRO A 5 -12.26 17.57 -8.52
N ASN A 6 -12.16 16.41 -9.18
CA ASN A 6 -13.29 15.74 -9.84
C ASN A 6 -13.63 14.37 -9.21
N ASN A 7 -12.89 13.93 -8.19
CA ASN A 7 -13.12 12.64 -7.52
C ASN A 7 -12.95 12.78 -6.01
N ASN A 8 -14.04 12.47 -5.30
CA ASN A 8 -14.10 12.50 -3.83
C ASN A 8 -13.44 11.25 -3.23
N LEU A 9 -12.16 11.03 -3.52
CA LEU A 9 -11.34 10.02 -2.82
C LEU A 9 -11.01 10.51 -1.42
N GLU A 10 -11.70 9.97 -0.42
CA GLU A 10 -11.47 10.28 0.99
C GLU A 10 -10.12 9.74 1.42
N VAL A 11 -9.24 10.65 1.85
CA VAL A 11 -7.94 10.31 2.44
C VAL A 11 -8.11 10.00 3.92
N LEU A 12 -7.68 8.80 4.31
CA LEU A 12 -7.65 8.31 5.69
C LEU A 12 -6.30 8.58 6.36
N GLY A 13 -5.20 8.49 5.60
CA GLY A 13 -3.85 8.63 6.13
C GLY A 13 -2.81 8.88 5.05
N ILE A 14 -1.69 9.52 5.42
CA ILE A 14 -0.56 9.83 4.55
C ILE A 14 0.72 9.46 5.30
N SER A 15 1.54 8.55 4.74
CA SER A 15 2.89 8.24 5.23
C SER A 15 3.92 8.83 4.27
N LEU A 16 4.60 9.90 4.69
CA LEU A 16 5.69 10.50 3.91
C LEU A 16 6.93 9.62 3.86
N GLU A 17 7.14 8.78 4.87
CA GLU A 17 8.26 7.84 4.96
C GLU A 17 8.10 6.68 3.97
N ASP A 18 6.91 6.07 3.95
CA ASP A 18 6.62 4.95 3.04
C ASP A 18 6.23 5.42 1.64
N HIS A 19 5.88 6.71 1.49
CA HIS A 19 5.27 7.30 0.31
C HIS A 19 3.94 6.67 -0.08
N THR A 20 3.12 6.42 0.94
CA THR A 20 1.85 5.73 0.81
C THR A 20 0.68 6.57 1.30
N LEU A 21 -0.43 6.45 0.59
CA LEU A 21 -1.68 7.11 0.83
C LEU A 21 -2.75 6.06 1.15
N GLN A 22 -3.36 6.16 2.33
CA GLN A 22 -4.54 5.36 2.67
C GLN A 22 -5.80 6.11 2.24
N VAL A 23 -6.67 5.45 1.49
CA VAL A 23 -7.95 5.99 1.03
C VAL A 23 -9.10 5.05 1.31
N ALA A 24 -10.29 5.62 1.53
CA ALA A 24 -11.51 4.84 1.58
C ALA A 24 -11.99 4.51 0.16
N THR A 25 -12.19 3.22 -0.13
CA THR A 25 -12.68 2.75 -1.42
C THR A 25 -13.99 1.96 -1.25
N PRO A 26 -14.93 2.06 -2.20
CA PRO A 26 -16.20 1.34 -2.12
C PRO A 26 -15.99 -0.17 -2.30
N VAL A 27 -16.84 -0.96 -1.65
CA VAL A 27 -16.86 -2.42 -1.80
C VAL A 27 -17.77 -2.79 -2.98
N ALA A 28 -17.29 -3.65 -3.88
CA ALA A 28 -18.12 -4.22 -4.94
C ALA A 28 -19.01 -5.32 -4.34
N ARG A 29 -20.28 -5.37 -4.76
CA ARG A 29 -21.31 -6.25 -4.19
C ARG A 29 -21.96 -7.08 -5.29
N ASP A 30 -22.26 -8.33 -4.97
CA ASP A 30 -23.10 -9.22 -5.76
C ASP A 30 -24.30 -9.62 -4.89
N CYS A 31 -25.41 -8.91 -5.05
CA CYS A 31 -26.59 -9.12 -4.22
C CYS A 31 -27.41 -10.27 -4.80
N TYR A 32 -27.48 -11.39 -4.07
CA TYR A 32 -28.22 -12.56 -4.53
C TYR A 32 -29.73 -12.36 -4.35
N VAL A 33 -30.48 -12.62 -5.42
CA VAL A 33 -31.93 -12.59 -5.39
C VAL A 33 -32.41 -14.05 -5.31
N HIS A 34 -33.00 -14.39 -4.17
CA HIS A 34 -33.52 -15.72 -3.90
C HIS A 34 -35.05 -15.75 -4.05
N LYS A 35 -35.57 -16.84 -4.59
CA LYS A 35 -37.00 -17.15 -4.63
C LYS A 35 -37.22 -18.54 -4.05
N GLY A 36 -37.52 -18.61 -2.76
CA GLY A 36 -37.46 -19.87 -2.02
C GLY A 36 -36.01 -20.32 -1.84
N ASN A 37 -35.69 -21.58 -2.20
CA ASN A 37 -34.34 -22.13 -2.09
C ASN A 37 -33.51 -22.02 -3.39
N GLU A 38 -34.09 -21.50 -4.48
CA GLU A 38 -33.42 -21.33 -5.76
C GLU A 38 -32.89 -19.90 -5.91
N MET A 39 -31.70 -19.77 -6.51
CA MET A 39 -31.11 -18.49 -6.89
C MET A 39 -31.73 -18.03 -8.21
N GLU A 40 -32.55 -16.97 -8.18
CA GLU A 40 -33.25 -16.44 -9.37
C GLU A 40 -32.33 -15.54 -10.22
N GLY A 41 -31.33 -14.92 -9.58
CA GLY A 41 -30.32 -14.08 -10.24
C GLY A 41 -29.49 -13.30 -9.24
N SER A 42 -28.70 -12.33 -9.73
CA SER A 42 -27.95 -11.44 -8.86
C SER A 42 -27.78 -10.03 -9.42
N GLN A 43 -27.72 -9.03 -8.53
CA GLN A 43 -27.47 -7.63 -8.87
C GLN A 43 -26.04 -7.24 -8.50
N LYS A 44 -25.24 -6.88 -9.50
CA LYS A 44 -23.79 -6.63 -9.33
C LYS A 44 -23.46 -5.14 -9.34
N SER A 45 -22.74 -4.67 -8.33
CA SER A 45 -22.09 -3.36 -8.32
C SER A 45 -20.60 -3.49 -8.63
N ARG A 46 -20.02 -2.42 -9.22
CA ARG A 46 -18.59 -2.33 -9.49
C ARG A 46 -17.98 -1.30 -8.56
N ALA A 47 -16.85 -1.64 -7.95
CA ALA A 47 -15.97 -0.68 -7.31
C ALA A 47 -14.95 -0.19 -8.35
N ILE A 48 -14.91 1.11 -8.60
CA ILE A 48 -13.96 1.73 -9.52
C ILE A 48 -13.08 2.66 -8.70
N LEU A 49 -11.78 2.40 -8.75
CA LEU A 49 -10.77 3.27 -8.15
C LEU A 49 -10.15 4.12 -9.27
N GLU A 50 -10.72 5.30 -9.48
CA GLU A 50 -10.24 6.25 -10.48
C GLU A 50 -9.15 7.13 -9.88
N THR A 51 -7.90 6.72 -10.06
CA THR A 51 -6.76 7.44 -9.52
C THR A 51 -5.54 7.39 -10.45
N ASN A 52 -4.65 8.36 -10.26
CA ASN A 52 -3.32 8.37 -10.87
C ASN A 52 -2.26 7.71 -9.98
N PHE A 53 -2.63 7.32 -8.76
CA PHE A 53 -1.78 6.54 -7.86
C PHE A 53 -1.80 5.05 -8.23
N THR A 54 -0.77 4.33 -7.81
CA THR A 54 -0.69 2.87 -8.02
C THR A 54 -1.13 2.14 -6.75
N VAL A 55 -1.75 0.97 -6.89
CA VAL A 55 -2.11 0.13 -5.73
C VAL A 55 -0.83 -0.47 -5.15
N SER A 56 -0.66 -0.40 -3.82
CA SER A 56 0.52 -0.92 -3.16
C SER A 56 0.41 -2.45 -2.96
N ASP A 57 1.11 -3.22 -3.78
CA ASP A 57 1.10 -4.69 -3.72
C ASP A 57 1.43 -5.28 -2.33
N PRO A 58 2.46 -4.82 -1.58
CA PRO A 58 2.79 -5.44 -0.29
C PRO A 58 1.80 -5.08 0.82
N ALA A 59 1.07 -3.96 0.68
CA ALA A 59 0.19 -3.43 1.72
C ALA A 59 -1.27 -3.85 1.53
N ASN A 60 -1.65 -4.36 0.36
CA ASN A 60 -3.04 -4.71 0.06
C ASN A 60 -3.22 -6.17 -0.35
N ARG A 61 -4.44 -6.66 -0.16
CA ARG A 61 -4.92 -7.93 -0.71
C ARG A 61 -6.21 -7.72 -1.49
N PHE A 62 -6.33 -8.43 -2.60
CA PHE A 62 -7.61 -8.59 -3.28
C PHE A 62 -8.36 -9.78 -2.67
N THR A 63 -9.59 -9.56 -2.24
CA THR A 63 -10.38 -10.53 -1.48
C THR A 63 -11.78 -10.65 -2.07
N ALA A 64 -12.27 -11.89 -2.19
CA ALA A 64 -13.67 -12.21 -2.44
C ALA A 64 -14.28 -12.82 -1.18
N VAL A 65 -15.47 -12.37 -0.80
CA VAL A 65 -16.26 -12.92 0.30
C VAL A 65 -17.62 -13.27 -0.26
N GLY A 66 -18.06 -14.52 -0.17
CA GLY A 66 -19.27 -14.97 -0.86
C GLY A 66 -19.42 -16.47 -0.87
N CYS A 67 -20.50 -16.96 -1.47
CA CYS A 67 -20.66 -18.37 -1.83
C CYS A 67 -20.73 -18.50 -3.35
N ASP A 68 -19.94 -19.41 -3.91
CA ASP A 68 -19.73 -19.54 -5.36
C ASP A 68 -19.47 -18.19 -6.04
N ALA A 69 -18.75 -17.32 -5.32
CA ALA A 69 -18.52 -15.95 -5.72
C ALA A 69 -17.24 -15.85 -6.56
N LEU A 70 -17.35 -15.15 -7.68
CA LEU A 70 -16.26 -14.89 -8.60
C LEU A 70 -15.99 -13.38 -8.68
N ALA A 71 -14.86 -12.97 -8.13
CA ALA A 71 -14.41 -11.58 -8.14
C ALA A 71 -13.31 -11.36 -9.16
N PHE A 72 -13.36 -10.27 -9.91
CA PHE A 72 -12.32 -9.90 -10.87
C PHE A 72 -11.80 -8.49 -10.62
N LEU A 73 -10.48 -8.34 -10.64
CA LEU A 73 -9.77 -7.08 -10.71
C LEU A 73 -9.28 -6.89 -12.15
N ARG A 74 -9.58 -5.73 -12.74
CA ARG A 74 -9.24 -5.41 -14.14
C ARG A 74 -8.52 -4.07 -14.19
N ASN A 75 -7.42 -4.02 -14.94
CA ASN A 75 -6.76 -2.75 -15.23
C ASN A 75 -7.62 -1.92 -16.20
N TYR A 76 -7.84 -0.64 -15.89
CA TYR A 76 -8.63 0.27 -16.72
C TYR A 76 -7.79 1.02 -17.77
N LYS A 77 -6.46 1.06 -17.63
CA LYS A 77 -5.55 1.86 -18.48
C LYS A 77 -5.00 1.13 -19.72
N GLY A 78 -5.67 0.08 -20.21
CA GLY A 78 -5.46 -0.43 -21.59
C GLY A 78 -4.71 -1.75 -21.74
N GLU A 79 -4.25 -2.38 -20.65
CA GLU A 79 -3.78 -3.78 -20.70
C GLU A 79 -4.90 -4.73 -20.27
N ASN A 80 -5.18 -5.76 -21.08
CA ASN A 80 -6.17 -6.79 -20.80
C ASN A 80 -5.68 -7.80 -19.74
N TYR A 81 -5.12 -7.31 -18.63
CA TYR A 81 -4.83 -8.16 -17.48
C TYR A 81 -6.01 -8.12 -16.52
N SER A 82 -6.58 -9.31 -16.29
CA SER A 82 -7.55 -9.53 -15.23
C SER A 82 -7.02 -10.60 -14.29
N THR A 83 -7.06 -10.32 -13.00
CA THR A 83 -6.87 -11.33 -11.96
C THR A 83 -8.17 -11.51 -11.18
N GLY A 84 -8.29 -12.59 -10.42
CA GLY A 84 -9.54 -12.93 -9.77
C GLY A 84 -9.37 -13.72 -8.48
N CYS A 85 -10.43 -13.68 -7.67
CA CYS A 85 -10.58 -14.51 -6.47
C CYS A 85 -11.86 -15.33 -6.57
N LEU A 86 -11.81 -16.53 -6.02
CA LEU A 86 -12.92 -17.47 -5.94
C LEU A 86 -13.22 -17.75 -4.47
N ALA A 87 -14.50 -17.78 -4.11
CA ALA A 87 -14.97 -18.23 -2.81
C ALA A 87 -16.05 -19.31 -3.00
N PHE A 88 -15.91 -20.41 -2.28
CA PHE A 88 -16.82 -21.57 -2.35
C PHE A 88 -17.48 -21.79 -1.00
N CYS A 89 -18.66 -22.40 -1.00
CA CYS A 89 -19.30 -22.84 0.24
C CYS A 89 -20.21 -24.06 0.00
N ASP A 90 -20.52 -24.82 1.06
CA ASP A 90 -21.33 -26.04 0.94
C ASP A 90 -22.83 -25.77 0.77
N ARG A 91 -23.31 -24.62 1.26
CA ARG A 91 -24.73 -24.25 1.21
C ARG A 91 -24.86 -22.78 0.83
N LEU A 92 -25.58 -22.49 -0.26
CA LEU A 92 -25.84 -21.12 -0.71
C LEU A 92 -26.44 -20.22 0.38
N SER A 93 -27.18 -20.77 1.35
CA SER A 93 -27.72 -20.01 2.49
C SER A 93 -26.70 -19.62 3.56
N SER A 94 -25.43 -20.03 3.43
CA SER A 94 -24.36 -19.67 4.37
C SER A 94 -23.93 -18.21 4.25
N VAL A 95 -24.28 -17.56 3.15
CA VAL A 95 -23.93 -16.17 2.85
C VAL A 95 -25.12 -15.45 2.24
N THR A 96 -25.37 -14.20 2.64
CA THR A 96 -26.47 -13.42 2.08
C THR A 96 -26.14 -12.81 0.72
N ASN A 97 -24.91 -12.30 0.55
CA ASN A 97 -24.44 -11.62 -0.67
C ASN A 97 -22.95 -11.90 -0.90
N GLY A 98 -22.49 -11.70 -2.14
CA GLY A 98 -21.08 -11.67 -2.49
C GLY A 98 -20.48 -10.26 -2.37
N TYR A 99 -19.19 -10.18 -2.06
CA TYR A 99 -18.41 -8.97 -1.92
C TYR A 99 -17.03 -9.15 -2.55
N ALA A 100 -16.52 -8.10 -3.18
CA ALA A 100 -15.17 -8.06 -3.72
C ALA A 100 -14.52 -6.73 -3.36
N LEU A 101 -13.28 -6.80 -2.86
CA LEU A 101 -12.56 -5.64 -2.36
C LEU A 101 -11.05 -5.80 -2.52
N VAL A 102 -10.39 -4.69 -2.83
CA VAL A 102 -8.98 -4.51 -2.50
C VAL A 102 -8.95 -3.90 -1.11
N VAL A 103 -8.11 -4.43 -0.23
CA VAL A 103 -8.09 -3.97 1.16
C VAL A 103 -6.71 -4.02 1.76
N GLU A 104 -6.40 -3.02 2.57
CA GLU A 104 -5.21 -2.95 3.39
C GLU A 104 -5.16 -4.13 4.37
N ILE A 105 -4.02 -4.82 4.39
CA ILE A 105 -3.83 -6.06 5.16
C ILE A 105 -3.99 -5.81 6.66
N GLU A 106 -3.38 -4.75 7.18
CA GLU A 106 -3.37 -4.46 8.61
C GLU A 106 -4.66 -3.81 9.11
N ALA A 107 -5.47 -3.25 8.21
CA ALA A 107 -6.73 -2.59 8.56
C ALA A 107 -7.95 -3.51 8.49
N PHE A 108 -7.83 -4.70 7.88
CA PHE A 108 -8.97 -5.60 7.67
C PHE A 108 -8.82 -6.93 8.38
N ASN A 109 -9.73 -7.18 9.30
CA ASN A 109 -9.85 -8.46 9.99
C ASN A 109 -11.15 -9.14 9.59
N PHE A 110 -11.04 -10.30 8.94
CA PHE A 110 -12.20 -11.09 8.53
C PHE A 110 -12.88 -11.73 9.75
N SER A 111 -14.21 -11.73 9.73
CA SER A 111 -15.05 -12.39 10.74
C SER A 111 -16.19 -13.15 10.06
N SER A 112 -16.67 -14.22 10.70
CA SER A 112 -17.85 -14.95 10.24
C SER A 112 -19.12 -14.08 10.11
N LEU A 113 -19.18 -12.94 10.82
CA LEU A 113 -20.26 -11.95 10.66
C LEU A 113 -20.23 -11.28 9.28
N ASP A 114 -19.09 -11.25 8.61
CA ASP A 114 -18.94 -10.65 7.28
C ASP A 114 -19.73 -11.42 6.22
N LEU A 115 -20.03 -12.69 6.47
CA LEU A 115 -20.86 -13.54 5.60
C LEU A 115 -22.35 -13.16 5.66
N LYS A 116 -22.80 -12.46 6.69
CA LYS A 116 -24.22 -12.09 6.84
C LYS A 116 -24.58 -10.82 6.08
N ASP A 117 -23.85 -9.74 6.30
CA ASP A 117 -24.14 -8.43 5.70
C ASP A 117 -22.86 -7.61 5.48
N PHE A 118 -21.71 -8.29 5.46
CA PHE A 118 -20.39 -7.66 5.46
C PHE A 118 -20.20 -6.63 6.58
N GLN A 119 -20.89 -6.85 7.70
CA GLN A 119 -20.98 -5.92 8.83
C GLN A 119 -21.40 -4.51 8.41
N LYS A 120 -22.16 -4.39 7.32
CA LYS A 120 -22.61 -3.12 6.73
C LYS A 120 -21.46 -2.19 6.33
N ARG A 121 -20.25 -2.71 6.08
CA ARG A 121 -19.13 -1.91 5.58
C ARG A 121 -19.39 -1.54 4.12
N GLU A 122 -19.55 -0.24 3.87
CA GLU A 122 -19.71 0.30 2.52
C GLU A 122 -18.37 0.59 1.86
N THR A 123 -17.37 0.93 2.66
CA THR A 123 -16.01 1.25 2.22
C THR A 123 -14.96 0.48 3.03
N VAL A 124 -13.77 0.36 2.46
CA VAL A 124 -12.59 -0.24 3.09
C VAL A 124 -11.33 0.59 2.79
N SER A 125 -10.34 0.49 3.68
CA SER A 125 -9.04 1.14 3.51
C SER A 125 -8.23 0.45 2.42
N VAL A 126 -7.64 1.23 1.52
CA VAL A 126 -6.68 0.77 0.52
C VAL A 126 -5.46 1.67 0.57
N VAL A 127 -4.27 1.06 0.51
CA VAL A 127 -2.99 1.74 0.47
C VAL A 127 -2.54 1.95 -0.97
N LEU A 128 -2.26 3.20 -1.36
CA LEU A 128 -1.79 3.56 -2.68
C LEU A 128 -0.39 4.13 -2.60
N ASN A 129 0.48 3.80 -3.55
CA ASN A 129 1.78 4.46 -3.69
C ASN A 129 1.61 5.72 -4.54
N TRP A 130 2.28 6.80 -4.17
CA TRP A 130 2.32 8.01 -4.99
C TRP A 130 3.68 8.21 -5.66
N SER A 131 3.64 8.82 -6.84
CA SER A 131 4.79 9.38 -7.51
C SER A 131 4.44 10.76 -8.07
N VAL A 132 5.46 11.57 -8.29
CA VAL A 132 5.34 12.89 -8.86
C VAL A 132 5.81 12.87 -10.32
N GLY A 133 4.97 13.41 -11.20
CA GLY A 133 5.24 13.50 -12.63
C GLY A 133 5.29 12.15 -13.34
N ASN A 134 5.58 12.19 -14.64
CA ASN A 134 5.61 11.00 -15.51
C ASN A 134 7.03 10.68 -16.03
N GLY A 135 8.05 11.44 -15.62
CA GLY A 135 9.44 11.28 -16.04
C GLY A 135 10.34 10.76 -14.93
N SER A 136 11.64 10.59 -15.22
CA SER A 136 12.62 10.22 -14.20
C SER A 136 13.02 11.42 -13.34
N SER A 137 13.51 11.14 -12.13
CA SER A 137 14.14 12.08 -11.21
C SER A 137 15.17 12.97 -11.91
N ARG A 138 16.02 12.38 -12.76
CA ARG A 138 17.05 13.12 -13.53
C ARG A 138 16.44 14.11 -14.54
N GLN A 139 15.30 13.79 -15.13
CA GLN A 139 14.60 14.71 -16.02
C GLN A 139 13.95 15.83 -15.22
N ALA A 140 13.31 15.49 -14.10
CA ALA A 140 12.64 16.46 -13.25
C ALA A 140 13.61 17.50 -12.66
N GLN A 141 14.83 17.10 -12.30
CA GLN A 141 15.87 18.02 -11.79
C GLN A 141 16.30 19.09 -12.80
N LYS A 142 16.02 18.91 -14.10
CA LYS A 142 16.39 19.90 -15.13
C LYS A 142 15.41 21.07 -15.20
N ASP A 143 14.20 20.90 -14.69
CA ASP A 143 13.17 21.93 -14.67
C ASP A 143 12.86 22.34 -13.21
N ALA A 144 13.57 23.37 -12.74
CA ALA A 144 13.40 23.88 -11.39
C ALA A 144 11.99 24.40 -11.09
N SER A 145 11.22 24.79 -12.11
CA SER A 145 9.88 25.34 -11.94
C SER A 145 8.86 24.27 -11.53
N THR A 146 9.01 23.05 -12.05
CA THR A 146 8.10 21.92 -11.82
C THR A 146 8.68 20.86 -10.86
N TYR A 147 9.97 20.95 -10.51
CA TYR A 147 10.61 20.05 -9.58
C TYR A 147 9.97 20.08 -8.18
N ALA A 148 9.56 18.93 -7.66
CA ALA A 148 8.73 18.84 -6.47
C ALA A 148 9.51 18.73 -5.16
N CYS A 149 10.78 18.32 -5.17
CA CYS A 149 11.57 18.22 -3.95
C CYS A 149 12.11 19.60 -3.61
N LYS A 150 11.56 20.22 -2.57
CA LYS A 150 11.82 21.63 -2.22
C LYS A 150 12.80 21.82 -1.07
N ALA A 151 13.06 20.78 -0.28
CA ALA A 151 14.04 20.87 0.80
C ALA A 151 15.47 20.72 0.26
N ASP A 152 16.42 21.53 0.72
CA ASP A 152 17.83 21.44 0.33
C ASP A 152 18.47 20.10 0.71
N SER A 153 18.07 19.56 1.86
CA SER A 153 18.46 18.23 2.34
C SER A 153 17.55 17.10 1.82
N SER A 154 16.92 17.27 0.65
CA SER A 154 16.16 16.21 -0.02
C SER A 154 16.82 15.75 -1.32
N GLU A 155 16.45 14.56 -1.76
CA GLU A 155 16.81 13.99 -3.05
C GLU A 155 15.60 13.33 -3.73
N ALA A 156 15.63 13.27 -5.06
CA ALA A 156 14.61 12.60 -5.84
C ALA A 156 15.00 11.15 -6.10
N GLN A 157 14.08 10.22 -5.83
CA GLN A 157 14.23 8.79 -6.07
C GLN A 157 13.18 8.32 -7.07
N ASP A 158 13.59 7.59 -8.10
CA ASP A 158 12.67 7.05 -9.12
C ASP A 158 11.67 6.06 -8.49
N SER A 159 10.42 6.10 -8.97
CA SER A 159 9.38 5.16 -8.53
C SER A 159 9.73 3.74 -9.00
N LYS A 160 9.49 2.74 -8.13
CA LYS A 160 9.62 1.32 -8.48
C LYS A 160 8.33 0.76 -9.10
N ASP A 161 7.22 1.46 -8.93
CA ASP A 161 5.88 1.00 -9.29
C ASP A 161 5.41 1.56 -10.65
N GLY A 162 6.27 2.30 -11.36
CA GLY A 162 5.95 2.90 -12.64
C GLY A 162 6.77 4.15 -12.95
N SER A 163 6.17 5.09 -13.67
CA SER A 163 6.78 6.37 -13.99
C SER A 163 6.68 7.39 -12.85
N GLY A 164 7.55 8.41 -12.90
CA GLY A 164 7.63 9.44 -11.88
C GLY A 164 8.70 9.17 -10.82
N TYR A 165 8.79 10.08 -9.86
CA TYR A 165 9.75 10.03 -8.77
C TYR A 165 9.10 10.46 -7.45
N LYS A 166 9.73 10.15 -6.33
CA LYS A 166 9.36 10.60 -4.99
C LYS A 166 10.51 11.39 -4.37
N CYS A 167 10.20 12.26 -3.43
CA CYS A 167 11.19 13.05 -2.72
C CYS A 167 11.47 12.40 -1.39
N VAL A 168 12.73 12.18 -1.06
CA VAL A 168 13.17 11.61 0.23
C VAL A 168 14.13 12.59 0.90
N CYS A 169 14.13 12.65 2.24
CA CYS A 169 15.19 13.35 2.95
C CYS A 169 16.49 12.56 2.81
N LYS A 170 17.61 13.27 2.63
CA LYS A 170 18.95 12.68 2.59
C LYS A 170 19.25 11.99 3.92
N ALA A 171 20.16 11.02 3.90
CA ALA A 171 20.57 10.29 5.10
C ALA A 171 20.99 11.26 6.23
N GLY A 172 20.43 11.06 7.43
CA GLY A 172 20.64 11.94 8.58
C GLY A 172 19.61 13.07 8.72
N PHE A 173 18.63 13.17 7.82
CA PHE A 173 17.53 14.13 7.90
C PHE A 173 16.17 13.42 7.92
N GLU A 174 15.20 14.01 8.63
CA GLU A 174 13.81 13.56 8.70
C GLU A 174 12.83 14.71 8.46
N GLY A 175 11.59 14.40 8.09
CA GLY A 175 10.53 15.39 7.88
C GLY A 175 9.93 15.33 6.48
N ASN A 176 9.48 16.48 5.97
CA ASN A 176 8.74 16.55 4.71
C ASN A 176 9.61 17.12 3.57
N PRO A 177 10.14 16.28 2.65
CA PRO A 177 11.03 16.72 1.58
C PRO A 177 10.37 17.60 0.50
N TYR A 178 9.03 17.69 0.51
CA TYR A 178 8.26 18.51 -0.44
C TYR A 178 8.10 19.97 0.02
N LEU A 179 8.52 20.31 1.24
CA LEU A 179 8.47 21.66 1.78
C LEU A 179 9.87 22.29 1.83
N VAL A 180 9.92 23.61 1.66
CA VAL A 180 11.14 24.39 1.98
C VAL A 180 11.46 24.20 3.46
N ASP A 181 12.73 23.96 3.79
CA ASP A 181 13.20 23.60 5.15
C ASP A 181 12.50 22.39 5.79
N GLY A 182 11.87 21.54 4.97
CA GLY A 182 11.06 20.44 5.47
C GLY A 182 11.86 19.23 5.95
N CYS A 183 13.10 19.04 5.47
CA CYS A 183 14.03 18.02 5.97
C CYS A 183 14.93 18.62 7.05
N LYS A 184 14.78 18.15 8.28
CA LYS A 184 15.52 18.60 9.48
C LYS A 184 16.52 17.55 9.91
N ASP A 185 17.65 18.00 10.43
CA ASP A 185 18.71 17.12 10.90
C ASP A 185 18.22 16.27 12.09
N ILE A 186 18.49 14.97 12.03
CA ILE A 186 18.13 14.02 13.09
C ILE A 186 19.11 14.20 14.24
N ASP A 187 18.63 14.74 15.36
CA ASP A 187 19.42 14.92 16.58
C ASP A 187 19.61 13.58 17.30
N LYS A 188 20.70 12.90 16.95
CA LYS A 188 21.05 11.56 17.48
C LYS A 188 21.23 11.52 18.98
N CYS A 189 21.55 12.65 19.62
CA CYS A 189 21.68 12.73 21.07
C CYS A 189 20.33 12.62 21.79
N LYS A 190 19.22 12.71 21.06
CA LYS A 190 17.86 12.45 21.56
C LYS A 190 17.34 11.07 21.18
N THR A 191 17.85 10.47 20.10
CA THR A 191 17.35 9.19 19.54
C THR A 191 18.07 7.95 20.07
N LEU A 192 19.34 8.06 20.49
CA LEU A 192 20.11 6.97 21.10
C LEU A 192 20.14 7.16 22.62
N ASP A 193 19.83 6.09 23.36
CA ASP A 193 20.08 5.99 24.81
C ASP A 193 21.56 6.36 25.04
N PRO A 194 21.88 7.40 25.85
CA PRO A 194 23.21 7.99 25.92
C PRO A 194 24.16 7.06 26.69
N CYS A 195 24.61 5.98 26.05
CA CYS A 195 25.60 5.07 26.59
C CYS A 195 26.96 5.79 26.70
N ILE A 196 27.24 6.30 27.90
CA ILE A 196 28.54 6.68 28.50
C ILE A 196 29.43 7.56 27.58
N GLY A 197 29.17 8.87 27.58
CA GLY A 197 30.04 9.88 26.97
C GLY A 197 29.34 11.21 26.67
N LYS A 198 30.10 12.26 26.36
CA LYS A 198 29.55 13.54 25.89
C LYS A 198 29.11 13.38 24.43
N CYS A 199 27.80 13.32 24.20
CA CYS A 199 27.24 13.27 22.84
C CYS A 199 27.33 14.65 22.17
N THR A 200 27.67 14.69 20.89
CA THR A 200 27.65 15.88 20.04
C THR A 200 26.84 15.55 18.79
N ASN A 201 25.80 16.34 18.49
CA ASN A 201 25.05 16.15 17.25
C ASN A 201 25.94 16.47 16.04
N CYS A 202 25.90 15.64 15.01
CA CYS A 202 26.72 15.76 13.81
C CYS A 202 25.81 15.94 12.59
N PRO A 203 25.61 17.19 12.12
CA PRO A 203 24.67 17.45 11.04
C PRO A 203 24.98 16.68 9.76
N GLY A 204 23.99 15.97 9.22
CA GLY A 204 24.07 15.25 7.95
C GLY A 204 24.97 14.03 7.91
N ILE A 205 25.48 13.53 9.05
CA ILE A 205 26.35 12.34 9.10
C ILE A 205 25.66 11.17 9.76
N PHE A 206 25.52 10.06 9.02
CA PHE A 206 25.15 8.76 9.59
C PHE A 206 26.34 8.12 10.34
N GLY A 207 26.73 8.69 11.50
CA GLY A 207 27.57 8.08 12.53
C GLY A 207 28.86 7.38 12.05
N ALA A 208 29.94 8.13 11.88
CA ALA A 208 31.29 7.56 11.90
C ALA A 208 31.69 7.20 13.36
N ARG A 209 31.28 6.01 13.83
CA ARG A 209 31.91 5.14 14.86
C ARG A 209 30.88 4.19 15.53
N VAL A 210 30.24 3.33 14.75
CA VAL A 210 29.88 1.94 15.12
C VAL A 210 30.00 1.04 13.87
N TYR A 211 30.98 1.32 13.00
CA TYR A 211 31.11 0.64 11.70
C TYR A 211 32.12 -0.52 11.72
N GLN A 212 32.82 -0.75 12.84
CA GLN A 212 33.80 -1.84 12.94
C GLN A 212 33.24 -3.12 13.59
N ASP A 213 32.23 -3.04 14.46
CA ASP A 213 31.72 -4.25 15.13
C ASP A 213 30.67 -5.04 14.30
N ILE A 214 29.95 -4.37 13.37
CA ILE A 214 28.93 -5.03 12.53
C ILE A 214 29.56 -5.89 11.41
N LYS A 215 30.68 -5.46 10.85
CA LYS A 215 31.41 -6.22 9.80
C LYS A 215 32.04 -7.52 10.30
N GLU A 216 32.29 -7.63 11.61
CA GLU A 216 32.83 -8.84 12.24
C GLU A 216 31.74 -9.92 12.42
N MET A 217 30.47 -9.51 12.60
CA MET A 217 29.32 -10.42 12.73
C MET A 217 28.86 -11.00 11.37
N GLU A 218 28.89 -10.25 10.28
CA GLU A 218 28.52 -10.76 8.94
C GLU A 218 29.49 -11.83 8.41
N ARG A 219 30.73 -11.88 8.92
CA ARG A 219 31.74 -12.85 8.49
C ARG A 219 31.54 -14.26 9.09
N ARG A 220 30.54 -14.45 9.96
CA ARG A 220 30.26 -15.74 10.65
C ARG A 220 28.86 -16.32 10.42
N MET A 221 28.02 -15.76 9.56
CA MET A 221 26.78 -16.44 9.16
C MET A 221 27.03 -17.36 7.98
N ILE A 222 27.00 -18.66 8.29
CA ILE A 222 26.93 -19.76 7.33
C ILE A 222 25.74 -19.50 6.40
N ALA A 223 26.01 -19.44 5.11
CA ALA A 223 24.99 -19.38 4.08
C ALA A 223 24.08 -20.62 4.17
N VAL A 224 22.83 -20.44 4.61
CA VAL A 224 21.76 -21.39 4.33
C VAL A 224 21.16 -20.95 3.00
N VAL A 225 21.47 -21.71 1.94
CA VAL A 225 20.85 -21.54 0.63
C VAL A 225 19.39 -21.96 0.77
N PHE A 226 18.49 -20.97 0.89
CA PHE A 226 17.07 -21.21 0.64
C PHE A 226 16.81 -21.04 -0.86
N LEU A 227 16.44 -22.14 -1.51
CA LEU A 227 15.89 -22.13 -2.86
C LEU A 227 14.50 -21.45 -2.79
N TRP A 228 14.43 -20.15 -3.05
CA TRP A 228 13.15 -19.46 -3.16
C TRP A 228 12.58 -19.63 -4.56
N LEU A 229 11.67 -20.60 -4.72
CA LEU A 229 10.70 -20.57 -5.80
C LEU A 229 9.80 -19.36 -5.55
N LYS A 230 9.89 -18.31 -6.37
CA LYS A 230 8.86 -17.27 -6.42
C LYS A 230 7.50 -17.91 -6.74
N PRO A 231 6.47 -17.79 -5.90
CA PRO A 231 5.11 -17.85 -6.41
C PRO A 231 4.81 -16.46 -6.96
N ARG A 232 4.56 -16.39 -8.28
CA ARG A 232 3.77 -15.28 -8.84
C ARG A 232 2.45 -15.21 -8.07
N GLY A 233 2.02 -13.98 -7.81
CA GLY A 233 0.93 -13.65 -6.90
C GLY A 233 -0.39 -14.37 -7.13
N GLY A 234 -1.15 -14.41 -6.03
CA GLY A 234 -2.48 -14.99 -5.93
C GLY A 234 -2.61 -15.89 -4.71
N CYS A 235 -2.56 -15.33 -3.50
CA CYS A 235 -3.04 -16.06 -2.31
C CYS A 235 -4.51 -15.72 -2.09
N CYS A 236 -5.41 -16.56 -2.59
CA CYS A 236 -6.78 -16.62 -2.09
C CYS A 236 -6.75 -17.35 -0.74
N LEU A 237 -7.23 -16.70 0.31
CA LEU A 237 -7.54 -17.37 1.57
C LEU A 237 -8.89 -18.09 1.36
N SER A 238 -8.86 -19.39 1.08
CA SER A 238 -10.06 -20.22 1.12
C SER A 238 -10.24 -20.71 2.55
N ILE A 239 -11.25 -20.21 3.26
CA ILE A 239 -11.70 -20.79 4.51
C ILE A 239 -12.79 -21.80 4.16
N SER A 240 -12.42 -23.07 4.14
CA SER A 240 -13.33 -24.21 4.05
C SER A 240 -13.42 -24.81 5.46
N TYR A 241 -14.63 -25.08 5.94
CA TYR A 241 -14.84 -25.76 7.22
C TYR A 241 -14.52 -27.25 7.11
#